data_AF-A0A4Q2Y1Q9-F1
#
_entry.id   AF-A0A4Q2Y1Q9-F1
#
_cell.length_a   1.000
_cell.length_b   1.000
_cell.length_c   1.000
_cell.angle_alpha   90.00
_cell.angle_beta   90.00
_cell.angle_gamma   90.00
#
_symmetry.space_group_name_H-M   'P 1'
#
loop_
_entity.id
_entity.type
_entity.pdbx_description
1 polymer ?
#
loop_
_entity_poly.entity_id
_entity_poly.type
_entity_poly.pdbx_seq_one_letter_code
_entity_poly.pdbx_strand_id
1 'polypeptide(L)' 'MTPDFLSASLPMIGPEMILAVGAMALLMLGVFIGEKSARLITKLAVVLLLVSALWLIFVAPNGVAFGGSFVLDPFARFM' A
#
# COMPACT_ATOMS: atom_id res chain seq x y z
N MET A 1 0.43 25.88 -6.52
CA MET A 1 -0.69 25.13 -7.13
C MET A 1 -0.39 23.63 -7.32
N THR A 2 0.87 23.21 -7.53
CA THR A 2 1.23 21.79 -7.67
C THR A 2 1.39 20.97 -6.36
N PRO A 3 1.85 21.52 -5.21
CA PRO A 3 2.07 20.69 -4.02
C PRO A 3 0.75 20.24 -3.36
N ASP A 4 -0.28 21.09 -3.39
CA ASP A 4 -1.61 20.76 -2.85
C ASP A 4 -2.25 19.58 -3.60
N PHE A 5 -2.08 19.52 -4.91
CA PHE A 5 -2.60 18.45 -5.77
C PHE A 5 -1.99 17.08 -5.47
N LEU A 6 -0.68 17.05 -5.19
CA LEU A 6 0.01 15.83 -4.78
C LEU A 6 -0.39 15.42 -3.37
N SER A 7 -0.49 16.38 -2.45
CA SER A 7 -0.87 16.12 -1.05
C SER A 7 -2.30 15.58 -0.92
N ALA A 8 -3.23 15.98 -1.80
CA ALA A 8 -4.60 15.47 -1.84
C ALA A 8 -4.70 14.09 -2.52
N SER A 9 -3.80 13.77 -3.45
CA SER A 9 -3.79 12.49 -4.19
C SER A 9 -3.08 11.35 -3.45
N LEU A 10 -2.07 11.68 -2.63
CA LEU A 10 -1.25 10.71 -1.89
C LEU A 10 -2.04 9.80 -0.91
N PRO A 11 -3.01 10.31 -0.14
CA PRO A 11 -3.80 9.48 0.76
C PRO A 11 -4.61 8.40 0.03
N MET A 12 -4.94 8.66 -1.24
CA MET A 12 -5.76 7.78 -2.08
C MET A 12 -4.99 6.55 -2.56
N ILE A 13 -3.70 6.73 -2.88
CA ILE A 13 -2.78 5.64 -3.27
C ILE A 13 -1.98 5.09 -2.06
N GLY A 14 -2.40 5.45 -0.84
CA GLY A 14 -1.77 5.04 0.40
C GLY A 14 -1.59 3.52 0.54
N PRO A 15 -2.63 2.70 0.28
CA PRO A 15 -2.52 1.23 0.34
C PRO A 15 -1.44 0.68 -0.61
N GLU A 16 -1.41 1.13 -1.86
CA GLU A 16 -0.41 0.69 -2.84
C GLU A 16 1.00 1.10 -2.44
N MET A 17 1.17 2.31 -1.91
CA MET A 17 2.48 2.79 -1.44
C MET A 17 2.98 1.98 -0.25
N ILE A 18 2.10 1.62 0.69
CA ILE A 18 2.44 0.74 1.83
C ILE A 18 2.89 -0.63 1.31
N LEU A 19 2.15 -1.20 0.34
CA LEU A 19 2.46 -2.49 -0.25
C LEU A 19 3.79 -2.47 -1.00
N ALA A 20 4.01 -1.49 -1.86
CA ALA A 20 5.22 -1.39 -2.67
C ALA A 20 6.48 -1.23 -1.80
N VAL A 21 6.45 -0.29 -0.85
CA VAL A 21 7.59 -0.02 0.03
C VAL A 21 7.85 -1.21 0.95
N GLY A 22 6.79 -1.75 1.56
CA GLY A 22 6.96 -2.85 2.49
C GLY A 22 7.32 -4.18 1.79
N ALA A 23 6.85 -4.45 0.57
CA ALA A 23 7.28 -5.60 -0.22
C ALA A 23 8.78 -5.51 -0.57
N MET A 24 9.26 -4.32 -0.94
CA MET A 24 10.69 -4.09 -1.17
C MET A 24 11.51 -4.29 0.11
N ALA A 25 11.02 -3.84 1.26
CA ALA A 25 11.68 -4.07 2.55
C ALA A 25 11.71 -5.57 2.91
N LEU A 26 10.61 -6.30 2.69
CA LEU A 26 10.54 -7.74 2.92
C LEU A 26 11.45 -8.53 1.97
N LEU A 27 11.58 -8.11 0.71
CA LEU A 27 12.51 -8.69 -0.25
C LEU A 27 13.94 -8.55 0.26
N MET A 28 14.35 -7.33 0.64
CA MET A 28 15.69 -7.09 1.17
C MET A 28 15.93 -7.92 2.44
N LEU A 29 14.98 -7.93 3.36
CA LEU A 29 15.05 -8.74 4.58
C LEU A 29 15.17 -10.24 4.28
N GLY A 30 14.50 -10.74 3.23
CA GLY A 30 14.64 -12.11 2.76
C GLY A 30 16.02 -12.43 2.21
N VAL A 31 16.62 -11.50 1.44
CA VAL A 31 17.97 -11.65 0.91
C VAL A 31 19.01 -11.71 2.04
N PHE A 32 18.86 -10.91 3.10
CA PHE A 32 19.86 -10.85 4.17
C PHE A 32 19.79 -11.97 5.21
N ILE A 33 18.62 -12.56 5.49
CA ILE A 33 18.50 -13.57 6.57
C ILE A 33 18.63 -15.03 6.08
N GLY A 34 18.46 -15.30 4.77
CA GLY A 34 18.62 -16.64 4.19
C GLY A 34 17.46 -17.61 4.45
N GLU A 35 17.63 -18.89 4.10
CA GLU A 35 16.55 -19.90 3.95
C GLU A 35 15.70 -20.15 5.21
N LYS A 36 16.27 -20.03 6.41
CA LYS A 36 15.52 -20.23 7.67
C LYS A 36 14.47 -19.15 7.94
N SER A 37 14.53 -18.02 7.22
CA SER A 37 13.61 -16.89 7.43
C SER A 37 12.35 -16.92 6.60
N ALA A 38 12.15 -17.91 5.71
CA ALA A 38 10.94 -18.00 4.90
C ALA A 38 9.66 -17.90 5.77
N ARG A 39 9.62 -18.62 6.91
CA ARG A 39 8.46 -18.60 7.82
C ARG A 39 8.26 -17.25 8.52
N LEU A 40 9.33 -16.51 8.80
CA LEU A 40 9.24 -15.17 9.41
C LEU A 40 8.75 -14.15 8.39
N ILE A 41 9.30 -14.18 7.17
CA ILE A 41 8.93 -13.29 6.07
C ILE A 41 7.47 -13.48 5.69
N THR A 42 6.98 -14.73 5.60
CA THR A 42 5.57 -15.01 5.32
C THR A 42 4.65 -14.38 6.37
N LYS A 43 4.98 -14.50 7.66
CA LYS A 43 4.19 -13.86 8.73
C LYS A 43 4.20 -12.34 8.59
N LEU A 44 5.35 -11.76 8.29
CA LEU A 44 5.53 -10.31 8.15
C LEU A 44 4.79 -9.78 6.90
N ALA A 45 4.75 -10.56 5.82
CA ALA A 45 3.97 -10.26 4.62
C ALA A 45 2.46 -10.26 4.90
N VAL A 46 1.96 -11.23 5.68
CA VAL A 46 0.54 -11.26 6.09
C VAL A 46 0.20 -10.03 6.93
N VAL A 47 1.05 -9.65 7.88
CA VAL A 47 0.86 -8.43 8.68
C VAL A 47 0.82 -7.20 7.79
N LEU A 48 1.73 -7.10 6.81
CA LEU A 48 1.77 -5.99 5.87
C LEU A 48 0.50 -5.88 5.02
N LEU A 49 -0.04 -7.01 4.55
CA LEU A 49 -1.32 -7.05 3.85
C LEU A 49 -2.46 -6.54 4.73
N LEU A 50 -2.51 -6.97 6.00
CA LEU A 50 -3.50 -6.48 6.96
C LEU A 50 -3.40 -4.97 7.16
N VAL A 51 -2.19 -4.43 7.34
CA VAL A 51 -1.97 -2.99 7.49
C VAL A 51 -2.48 -2.22 6.26
N SER A 52 -2.19 -2.71 5.06
CA SER A 52 -2.69 -2.11 3.82
C SER A 52 -4.22 -2.13 3.74
N ALA A 53 -4.84 -3.26 4.10
CA ALA A 53 -6.30 -3.40 4.11
C ALA A 53 -6.96 -2.46 5.14
N LEU A 54 -6.38 -2.34 6.34
CA LEU A 54 -6.86 -1.39 7.34
C LEU A 54 -6.75 0.05 6.84
N TRP A 55 -5.67 0.41 6.16
CA TRP A 55 -5.50 1.76 5.60
C TRP A 55 -6.59 2.09 4.58
N LEU A 56 -6.90 1.16 3.68
CA LEU A 56 -7.97 1.29 2.70
C LEU A 56 -9.35 1.47 3.35
N ILE A 57 -9.61 0.79 4.48
CA ILE A 57 -10.90 0.88 5.16
C ILE A 57 -11.07 2.20 5.91
N PHE A 58 -10.06 2.62 6.68
CA PHE A 58 -10.19 3.73 7.63
C PHE A 58 -9.78 5.09 7.07
N VAL A 59 -8.90 5.14 6.07
CA VAL A 59 -8.25 6.39 5.64
C VAL A 59 -8.61 6.79 4.22
N ALA A 60 -8.80 5.82 3.29
CA ALA A 60 -8.98 6.13 1.88
C ALA A 60 -10.39 6.69 1.57
N PRO A 61 -10.51 7.98 1.15
CA PRO A 61 -11.76 8.55 0.68
C PRO A 61 -12.03 8.15 -0.77
N ASN A 62 -13.28 8.01 -1.17
CA ASN A 62 -13.64 7.74 -2.58
C ASN A 62 -13.46 9.01 -3.44
N GLY A 63 -12.99 8.85 -4.68
CA GLY A 63 -12.78 9.96 -5.62
C GLY A 63 -11.66 9.71 -6.63
N VAL A 64 -11.27 10.77 -7.33
CA VAL A 64 -10.29 10.75 -8.42
C VAL A 64 -9.00 11.45 -7.97
N ALA A 65 -7.88 10.73 -8.05
CA ALA A 65 -6.54 11.25 -7.80
C ALA A 65 -5.78 11.48 -9.12
N PHE A 66 -4.75 12.33 -9.07
CA PHE A 66 -3.86 12.61 -10.20
C PHE A 66 -4.58 13.03 -11.50
N GLY A 67 -5.62 13.86 -11.38
CA GLY A 67 -6.27 14.48 -12.55
C GLY A 67 -7.03 13.48 -13.42
N GLY A 68 -7.42 12.33 -12.86
CA GLY A 68 -8.16 11.28 -13.54
C GLY A 68 -7.35 10.02 -13.86
N SER A 69 -6.04 9.99 -13.54
CA SER A 69 -5.22 8.79 -13.75
C SER A 69 -5.48 7.68 -12.74
N PHE A 70 -6.08 8.00 -11.59
CA PHE A 70 -6.42 7.03 -10.55
C PHE A 70 -7.83 7.30 -10.05
N VAL A 71 -8.68 6.27 -10.07
CA VAL A 71 -10.09 6.35 -9.67
C VAL A 71 -10.31 5.37 -8.53
N LEU A 72 -10.61 5.88 -7.35
CA LEU A 72 -11.00 5.07 -6.20
C LEU A 72 -12.52 5.14 -6.03
N ASP A 73 -13.21 4.16 -6.58
CA ASP A 73 -14.66 3.98 -6.47
C ASP A 73 -15.00 2.75 -5.61
N PRO A 74 -16.28 2.51 -5.27
CA PRO A 74 -16.67 1.34 -4.47
C PRO A 74 -16.32 -0.01 -5.10
N PHE A 75 -16.15 -0.07 -6.42
CA PHE A 75 -15.73 -1.28 -7.13
C PHE A 75 -14.22 -1.52 -6.95
N ALA A 76 -13.40 -0.49 -7.17
CA ALA A 76 -11.96 -0.50 -6.94
C ALA A 76 -11.61 -0.74 -5.45
N ARG A 77 -12.48 -0.32 -4.54
CA ARG A 77 -12.35 -0.60 -3.09
C ARG A 77 -12.71 -2.05 -2.71
N PHE A 78 -13.49 -2.74 -3.54
CA PHE A 78 -13.86 -4.13 -3.33
C PHE A 78 -12.82 -5.12 -3.91
N MET A 79 -12.18 -4.76 -5.02
CA MET A 79 -11.02 -5.49 -5.57
C MET A 79 -9.81 -5.41 -4.65
#